data_AF-X1QWS3-F1
#
_entry.id   AF-X1QWS3-F1
#
_cell.length_a   1.000
_cell.length_b   1.000
_cell.length_c   1.000
_cell.angle_alpha   90.00
_cell.angle_beta   90.00
_cell.angle_gamma   90.00
#
_symmetry.space_group_name_H-M   'P 1'
#
loop_
_entity.id
_entity.type
_entity.pdbx_description
1 polymer ?
#
loop_
_entity_poly.entity_id
_entity_poly.type
_entity_poly.pdbx_seq_one_letter_code
_entity_poly.pdbx_strand_id
1 'polypeptide(L)' 'MPTPVFLPVGSQGTVKTLIPEELKDVGIQMILANTYHLYLRPGVAVVEEMGGLHKFMA' A
#
# COMPACT_ATOMS: atom_id res chain seq x y z
N MET A 1 -1.04 15.18 8.20
CA MET A 1 -1.27 15.47 6.77
C MET A 1 -2.44 16.41 6.66
N PRO A 2 -2.25 17.64 6.13
CA PRO A 2 -3.32 18.61 5.97
C PRO A 2 -4.25 18.18 4.82
N THR A 3 -5.54 18.43 4.96
CA THR A 3 -6.55 18.23 3.90
C THR A 3 -6.83 19.53 3.16
N PRO A 4 -7.18 19.50 1.86
CA PRO A 4 -7.41 18.31 1.02
C PRO A 4 -6.11 17.63 0.56
N VAL A 5 -6.17 16.33 0.30
CA VAL A 5 -5.01 15.53 -0.08
C VAL A 5 -5.37 14.48 -1.12
N PHE A 6 -4.45 14.20 -2.02
CA PHE A 6 -4.54 13.11 -2.99
C PHE A 6 -3.89 11.85 -2.42
N LEU A 7 -4.61 10.73 -2.47
CA LEU A 7 -4.13 9.42 -2.02
C LEU A 7 -4.10 8.44 -3.20
N PRO A 8 -2.92 8.04 -3.69
CA PRO A 8 -2.80 6.96 -4.65
C PRO A 8 -3.40 5.67 -4.09
N VAL A 9 -4.03 4.89 -4.96
CA VAL A 9 -4.67 3.63 -4.57
C VAL A 9 -3.72 2.48 -4.83
N GLY A 10 -3.36 1.76 -3.77
CA GLY A 10 -2.70 0.48 -3.81
C GLY A 10 -3.70 -0.66 -3.94
N SER A 11 -3.51 -1.53 -4.93
CA SER A 11 -4.32 -2.74 -5.13
C SER A 11 -3.40 -3.95 -5.25
N GLN A 12 -3.77 -5.07 -4.64
CA GLN A 12 -2.90 -6.26 -4.57
C GLN A 12 -1.53 -5.96 -3.92
N GLY A 13 -1.49 -5.06 -2.93
CA GLY A 13 -0.24 -4.75 -2.21
C GLY A 13 0.75 -3.89 -2.98
N THR A 14 0.31 -3.15 -4.00
CA THR A 14 1.19 -2.23 -4.74
C THR A 14 0.40 -1.06 -5.34
N VAL A 15 1.03 0.11 -5.48
CA VAL A 15 0.56 1.13 -6.42
C VAL A 15 1.11 0.74 -7.79
N LYS A 16 0.22 0.45 -8.74
CA LYS A 16 0.62 -0.12 -10.04
C LYS A 16 1.70 0.75 -10.69
N THR A 17 2.72 0.06 -11.21
CA THR A 17 3.87 0.60 -11.94
C THR A 17 4.82 1.50 -11.13
N LEU A 18 4.64 1.63 -9.82
CA LEU A 18 5.49 2.45 -8.97
C LEU A 18 6.06 1.64 -7.80
N ILE A 19 7.33 1.87 -7.48
CA ILE A 19 7.94 1.39 -6.24
C ILE A 19 7.72 2.40 -5.10
N PRO A 20 7.81 1.97 -3.81
CA PRO A 20 7.59 2.85 -2.67
C PRO A 20 8.48 4.11 -2.65
N GLU A 21 9.70 4.01 -3.18
CA GLU A 21 10.66 5.12 -3.27
C GLU A 21 10.15 6.22 -4.20
N GLU A 22 9.64 5.86 -5.38
CA GLU A 22 9.11 6.83 -6.36
C GLU A 22 7.93 7.62 -5.78
N LEU A 23 7.08 6.97 -4.97
CA LEU A 23 5.97 7.63 -4.28
C LEU A 23 6.47 8.65 -3.24
N LYS A 24 7.52 8.30 -2.50
CA LYS A 24 8.14 9.21 -1.52
C LYS A 24 8.77 10.40 -2.23
N ASP A 25 9.44 10.17 -3.37
CA ASP A 25 10.11 11.21 -4.15
C ASP A 25 9.14 12.26 -4.70
N VAL A 26 7.92 11.85 -5.07
CA VAL A 26 6.86 12.78 -5.49
C VAL A 26 6.05 13.38 -4.31
N GLY A 27 6.47 13.14 -3.07
CA GLY A 27 5.89 13.74 -1.87
C GLY A 27 4.63 13.06 -1.34
N ILE A 28 4.33 11.83 -1.76
CA ILE A 28 3.21 11.06 -1.22
C ILE A 28 3.58 10.47 0.15
N GLN A 29 2.85 10.89 1.17
CA GLN A 29 3.06 10.44 2.56
C GLN A 29 2.16 9.27 2.97
N MET A 30 1.10 8.98 2.20
CA MET A 30 0.11 7.96 2.49
C MET A 30 -0.54 7.46 1.20
N ILE A 31 -0.92 6.19 1.19
CA ILE A 31 -1.71 5.56 0.13
C ILE A 31 -2.96 4.91 0.71
N LEU A 32 -3.96 4.66 -0.13
CA LEU A 32 -5.12 3.86 0.22
C LEU A 32 -4.92 2.43 -0.28
N ALA A 33 -4.88 1.45 0.61
CA ALA A 33 -4.72 0.04 0.23
C ALA A 33 -6.06 -0.69 0.17
N ASN A 34 -6.38 -1.29 -0.98
CA ASN A 34 -7.59 -2.09 -1.16
C ASN A 34 -7.49 -3.43 -0.44
N THR A 35 -8.34 -3.63 0.57
CA THR A 35 -8.35 -4.84 1.40
C THR A 35 -8.95 -6.05 0.69
N TYR A 36 -9.94 -5.87 -0.20
CA TYR A 36 -10.62 -6.97 -0.90
C TYR A 36 -9.62 -7.92 -1.58
N HIS A 37 -8.68 -7.34 -2.32
CA HIS A 37 -7.67 -8.08 -3.06
C HIS A 37 -6.71 -8.83 -2.14
N LEU A 38 -6.16 -8.13 -1.15
CA LEU A 38 -5.22 -8.67 -0.17
C LEU A 38 -5.84 -9.77 0.69
N TYR A 39 -7.12 -9.64 1.02
CA TYR A 39 -7.88 -10.64 1.77
C TYR A 39 -8.05 -11.94 1.00
N LEU A 40 -8.34 -11.87 -0.32
CA LEU A 40 -8.46 -13.06 -1.16
C LEU A 40 -7.10 -13.69 -1.50
N ARG A 41 -6.10 -12.86 -1.75
CA ARG A 41 -4.72 -13.27 -2.04
C ARG A 41 -3.77 -12.11 -1.72
N PRO A 42 -2.73 -12.30 -0.89
CA PRO A 42 -2.24 -13.58 -0.33
C PRO A 42 -3.00 -14.06 0.92
N GLY A 43 -3.95 -13.29 1.44
CA GLY A 43 -4.66 -13.58 2.68
C GLY A 43 -4.03 -12.89 3.89
N VAL A 44 -4.85 -12.66 4.93
CA VAL A 44 -4.45 -11.89 6.12
C VAL A 44 -3.27 -12.55 6.85
N ALA A 45 -3.30 -13.87 7.02
CA ALA A 45 -2.24 -14.61 7.73
C ALA A 45 -0.85 -14.40 7.12
N VAL A 46 -0.76 -14.37 5.79
CA VAL A 46 0.53 -14.13 5.09
C VAL A 46 1.00 -12.69 5.31
N VAL A 47 0.08 -11.72 5.24
CA VAL A 47 0.42 -10.31 5.49
C VAL A 47 0.87 -10.11 6.96
N GLU A 48 0.25 -10.81 7.90
CA GLU A 48 0.66 -10.80 9.32
C GLU A 48 2.04 -11.43 9.52
N GLU A 49 2.30 -12.60 8.92
CA GLU A 49 3.59 -13.29 8.98
C GLU A 49 4.74 -12.43 8.41
N MET A 50 4.46 -11.68 7.34
CA MET A 50 5.41 -10.72 6.75
C MET A 50 5.58 -9.43 7.58
N GLY A 51 4.94 -9.34 8.75
CA GLY A 51 5.09 -8.25 9.70
C GLY A 51 4.19 -7.04 9.42
N GLY A 52 3.04 -7.29 8.78
CA GLY A 52 1.99 -6.32 8.51
C GLY A 52 2.08 -5.67 7.13
N LEU A 53 1.00 -4.97 6.75
CA LEU A 53 0.82 -4.45 5.40
C LEU A 53 1.94 -3.51 4.94
N HIS A 54 2.44 -2.64 5.82
CA HIS A 54 3.51 -1.71 5.48
C HIS A 54 4.81 -2.44 5.11
N LYS A 55 5.15 -3.53 5.81
CA LYS A 55 6.34 -4.34 5.50
C LYS A 55 6.12 -5.24 4.29
N PHE A 56 4.89 -5.72 4.09
CA PHE A 56 4.49 -6.47 2.92
C PHE A 56 4.63 -5.65 1.62
N MET A 57 4.37 -4.35 1.68
CA MET A 57 4.39 -3.43 0.54
C MET A 57 5.69 -2.61 0.41
N ALA A 58 6.65 -2.80 1.33
CA ALA A 58 7.90 -2.04 1.37
C ALA A 58 8.93 -2.55 0.37
#